data_AF-R7TXB4-F1
#
_entry.id   AF-R7TXB4-F1
#
_cell.length_a   1.000
_cell.length_b   1.000
_cell.length_c   1.000
_cell.angle_alpha   90.00
_cell.angle_beta   90.00
_cell.angle_gamma   90.00
#
_symmetry.space_group_name_H-M   'P 1'
#
loop_
_entity.id
_entity.type
_entity.pdbx_description
1 polymer ?
#
loop_
_entity_poly.entity_id
_entity_poly.type
_entity_poly.pdbx_seq_one_letter_code
_entity_poly.pdbx_strand_id
1 'polypeptide(L)'
;RCVPESQRSFAMGVKWVFMRFLGTVLGPAVYGYLFDDACLIWQESCGERGSCWIYDGDTLAWNLIAISVAVKFVGCVSFALSLFIYKPPHTGESGELAPQPSPSEGGYANPALDEDDSKL
;
A
#
# COMPACT_ATOMS: atom_id res chain seq x y z
N ARG A 1 -6.15 -20.12 -2.53
CA ARG A 1 -6.25 -19.42 -1.23
C ARG A 1 -4.91 -19.58 -0.51
N CYS A 2 -4.21 -18.50 -0.17
CA CYS A 2 -2.81 -18.56 0.31
C CYS A 2 -2.64 -18.42 1.84
N VAL A 3 -3.70 -18.10 2.58
CA VAL A 3 -3.69 -17.96 4.05
C VAL A 3 -5.01 -18.51 4.63
N PRO A 4 -5.02 -19.24 5.75
CA PRO A 4 -6.23 -19.65 6.45
C PRO A 4 -7.02 -18.44 7.01
N GLU A 5 -8.35 -18.52 7.09
CA GLU A 5 -9.21 -17.38 7.44
C GLU A 5 -8.89 -16.77 8.83
N SER A 6 -8.41 -17.57 9.78
CA SER A 6 -8.00 -17.10 11.11
C SER A 6 -6.80 -16.14 11.11
N GLN A 7 -5.99 -16.11 10.04
CA GLN A 7 -4.79 -15.27 9.94
C GLN A 7 -4.90 -14.18 8.86
N ARG A 8 -6.11 -13.98 8.30
CA ARG A 8 -6.35 -13.02 7.23
C ARG A 8 -6.02 -11.58 7.63
N SER A 9 -6.42 -11.16 8.83
CA SER A 9 -6.20 -9.80 9.33
C SER A 9 -4.71 -9.50 9.52
N PHE A 10 -3.94 -10.48 10.02
CA PHE A 10 -2.50 -10.37 10.17
C PHE A 10 -1.79 -10.26 8.81
N ALA A 11 -2.13 -11.15 7.87
CA ALA A 11 -1.55 -11.14 6.52
C ALA A 11 -1.84 -9.84 5.75
N MET A 12 -3.06 -9.30 5.87
CA MET A 12 -3.41 -8.02 5.25
C MET A 12 -2.62 -6.86 5.85
N GLY A 13 -2.42 -6.84 7.17
CA GLY A 13 -1.61 -5.84 7.85
C GLY A 13 -0.15 -5.87 7.39
N VAL A 14 0.47 -7.06 7.40
CA VAL A 14 1.86 -7.25 6.95
C VAL A 14 2.05 -6.80 5.50
N LYS A 15 1.15 -7.21 4.59
CA LYS A 15 1.15 -6.76 3.18
C LYS A 15 1.12 -5.23 3.07
N TRP A 16 0.32 -4.56 3.89
CA TRP A 16 0.16 -3.11 3.85
C TRP A 16 1.40 -2.39 4.38
N VAL A 17 2.05 -2.92 5.41
CA VAL A 17 3.33 -2.41 5.91
C VAL A 17 4.40 -2.44 4.83
N PHE A 18 4.54 -3.55 4.09
CA PHE A 18 5.48 -3.64 2.98
C PHE A 18 5.18 -2.63 1.87
N MET A 19 3.91 -2.51 1.45
CA MET A 19 3.51 -1.53 0.45
C MET A 19 3.84 -0.10 0.89
N ARG A 20 3.59 0.22 2.16
CA ARG A 20 3.85 1.55 2.71
C ARG A 20 5.33 1.82 2.81
N PHE A 21 6.13 0.87 3.28
CA PHE A 21 7.59 1.01 3.35
C PHE A 21 8.19 1.30 1.97
N LEU A 22 7.83 0.48 0.96
CA LEU A 22 8.28 0.70 -0.41
C LEU A 22 7.82 2.07 -0.94
N GLY A 23 6.58 2.49 -0.69
CA GLY A 23 6.08 3.79 -1.14
C GLY A 23 6.72 4.98 -0.43
N THR A 24 6.87 4.93 0.90
CA THR A 24 7.30 6.08 1.70
C THR A 24 8.80 6.23 1.80
N VAL A 25 9.58 5.16 1.62
CA VAL A 25 11.04 5.23 1.59
C VAL A 25 11.54 5.38 0.17
N LEU A 26 11.06 4.56 -0.76
CA LEU A 26 11.50 4.65 -2.16
C LEU A 26 10.91 5.87 -2.86
N GLY A 27 9.71 6.32 -2.49
CA GLY A 27 9.10 7.51 -3.07
C GLY A 27 9.99 8.75 -2.92
N PRO A 28 10.24 9.25 -1.71
CA PRO A 28 11.05 10.44 -1.49
C PRO A 28 12.49 10.32 -2.01
N ALA A 29 13.09 9.13 -1.92
CA ALA A 29 14.44 8.90 -2.45
C ALA A 29 14.50 9.07 -3.97
N VAL A 30 13.55 8.46 -4.69
CA VAL A 30 13.47 8.57 -6.15
C VAL A 30 13.09 9.99 -6.56
N TYR A 31 12.08 10.58 -5.92
CA TYR A 31 11.70 11.96 -6.24
C TYR A 31 12.84 12.94 -5.97
N GLY A 32 13.58 12.77 -4.86
CA GLY A 32 14.76 13.59 -4.56
C GLY A 32 15.77 13.57 -5.71
N TYR A 33 16.13 12.37 -6.19
CA TYR A 33 17.02 12.23 -7.33
C TYR A 33 16.49 12.91 -8.61
N LEU A 34 15.18 12.81 -8.90
CA LEU A 34 14.60 13.48 -10.07
C LEU A 34 14.68 15.00 -9.98
N PHE A 35 14.45 15.56 -8.78
CA PHE A 35 14.54 17.00 -8.57
C PHE A 35 16.00 17.49 -8.70
N ASP A 36 16.96 16.69 -8.22
CA ASP A 36 18.38 16.98 -8.38
C ASP A 36 18.81 16.91 -9.86
N ASP A 37 18.29 15.95 -10.63
CA ASP A 37 18.58 15.78 -12.06
C ASP A 37 17.98 16.89 -12.93
N ALA A 38 16.78 17.38 -12.58
CA ALA A 38 16.14 18.49 -13.27
C ALA A 38 16.74 19.86 -12.94
N CYS A 39 17.78 19.94 -12.10
CA CYS A 39 18.38 21.21 -11.72
C CYS A 39 19.25 21.79 -12.86
N LEU A 40 18.90 22.99 -13.32
CA LEU A 40 19.69 23.72 -14.33
C LEU A 40 20.82 24.53 -13.72
N ILE A 41 20.56 25.19 -12.58
CA ILE A 41 21.51 26.07 -11.89
C ILE A 41 21.48 25.83 -10.40
N TRP A 42 22.60 25.34 -9.87
CA TRP A 42 22.83 25.15 -8.44
C TRP A 42 23.15 26.49 -7.76
N GLN A 43 22.60 26.72 -6.57
CA GLN A 43 23.06 27.81 -5.72
C GLN A 43 24.44 27.46 -5.17
N GLU A 44 25.41 28.34 -5.40
CA GLU A 44 26.72 28.27 -4.75
C GLU A 44 26.80 29.39 -3.71
N SER A 45 27.01 29.03 -2.45
CA SER A 45 27.27 30.00 -1.38
C SER A 45 28.58 29.63 -0.71
N CYS A 46 29.53 30.56 -0.69
CA CYS A 46 30.87 30.35 -0.12
C CYS A 46 31.63 29.12 -0.69
N GLY A 47 31.31 28.71 -1.93
CA GLY A 47 31.91 27.54 -2.59
C GLY A 47 31.27 26.20 -2.24
N GLU A 48 30.13 26.20 -1.53
CA GLU A 48 29.34 25.00 -1.25
C GLU A 48 28.02 25.01 -2.05
N ARG A 49 27.66 23.83 -2.59
CA ARG A 49 26.40 23.58 -3.29
C ARG A 49 25.23 23.58 -2.30
N GLY A 50 24.31 24.52 -2.50
CA GLY A 50 23.04 24.62 -1.79
C GLY A 50 21.86 24.10 -2.61
N SER A 51 20.69 24.73 -2.46
CA SER A 51 19.47 24.39 -3.21
C SER A 51 19.55 24.80 -4.69
N CYS A 52 18.77 24.17 -5.56
CA CYS A 52 18.66 24.61 -6.95
C CYS A 52 17.78 25.86 -7.09
N TRP A 53 18.18 26.81 -7.96
CA TRP A 53 17.43 28.04 -8.26
C TRP A 53 16.36 27.84 -9.33
N ILE A 54 16.72 27.11 -10.39
CA ILE A 54 15.88 26.92 -11.57
C ILE A 54 15.87 25.44 -11.93
N TYR A 55 14.68 24.87 -11.94
CA TYR A 55 14.43 23.51 -12.38
C TYR A 55 13.87 23.53 -13.80
N ASP A 56 14.28 22.56 -14.62
CA ASP A 56 13.67 22.30 -15.90
C ASP A 56 12.32 21.58 -15.71
N GLY A 57 11.23 22.29 -16.04
CA GLY A 57 9.88 21.77 -15.91
C GLY A 57 9.57 20.64 -16.89
N ASP A 58 10.15 20.64 -18.08
CA ASP A 58 9.90 19.62 -19.10
C ASP A 58 10.56 18.31 -18.71
N THR A 59 11.83 18.36 -18.29
CA THR A 59 12.56 17.20 -17.77
C THR A 59 11.88 16.62 -16.54
N LEU A 60 11.47 17.47 -15.58
CA LEU A 60 10.74 17.01 -14.40
C LEU A 60 9.41 16.36 -14.77
N ALA A 61 8.63 16.95 -15.68
CA ALA A 61 7.37 16.39 -16.13
C ALA A 61 7.53 15.02 -16.79
N TRP A 62 8.49 14.87 -17.71
CA TRP A 62 8.79 13.60 -18.35
C TRP A 62 9.23 12.53 -17.36
N ASN A 63 10.08 12.89 -16.40
CA ASN A 63 10.55 11.98 -15.36
C ASN A 63 9.39 11.47 -14.47
N LEU A 64 8.49 12.36 -14.04
CA LEU A 64 7.32 11.99 -13.24
C LEU A 64 6.34 11.10 -14.02
N ILE A 65 6.12 11.40 -15.31
CA ILE A 65 5.30 10.59 -16.20
C ILE A 65 5.93 9.21 -16.39
N ALA A 66 7.23 9.15 -16.65
CA ALA A 66 7.96 7.90 -16.86
C ALA A 66 7.85 6.98 -15.64
N ILE A 67 8.03 7.49 -14.42
CA ILE A 67 7.83 6.72 -13.18
C ILE A 67 6.39 6.25 -13.05
N SER A 68 5.42 7.13 -13.30
CA SER A 68 4.00 6.79 -13.21
C SER A 68 3.64 5.66 -14.16
N VAL A 69 4.11 5.73 -15.41
CA VAL A 69 3.94 4.68 -16.41
C VAL A 69 4.63 3.40 -15.99
N ALA A 70 5.88 3.47 -15.49
CA ALA A 70 6.62 2.30 -15.03
C ALA A 70 5.90 1.57 -13.88
N VAL A 71 5.40 2.30 -12.88
CA VAL A 71 4.64 1.72 -11.76
C VAL A 71 3.36 1.07 -12.25
N LYS A 72 2.62 1.73 -13.15
CA LYS A 72 1.41 1.15 -13.76
C LYS A 72 1.74 -0.10 -14.57
N PHE A 73 2.80 -0.08 -15.35
CA PHE A 73 3.25 -1.20 -16.17
C PHE A 73 3.62 -2.41 -15.31
N VAL A 74 4.42 -2.23 -14.26
CA VAL A 74 4.76 -3.29 -13.30
C VAL A 74 3.49 -3.86 -12.67
N GLY A 75 2.53 -3.00 -12.30
CA GLY A 75 1.21 -3.40 -11.83
C GLY A 75 0.46 -4.28 -12.84
N CYS A 76 0.33 -3.82 -14.08
CA CYS A 76 -0.33 -4.56 -15.15
C CYS A 76 0.34 -5.92 -15.41
N VAL A 77 1.67 -5.97 -15.46
CA VAL A 77 2.42 -7.21 -15.65
C VAL A 77 2.19 -8.16 -14.48
N SER A 78 2.28 -7.68 -13.23
CA SER A 78 2.05 -8.52 -12.06
C SER A 78 0.62 -9.08 -12.01
N PHE A 79 -0.37 -8.29 -12.41
CA PHE A 79 -1.76 -8.73 -12.52
C PHE A 79 -1.92 -9.78 -13.63
N ALA A 80 -1.35 -9.53 -14.81
CA ALA A 80 -1.38 -10.49 -15.91
C ALA A 80 -0.73 -11.82 -15.51
N LEU A 81 0.47 -11.77 -14.92
CA LEU A 81 1.16 -12.95 -14.39
C LEU A 81 0.32 -13.69 -13.33
N SER A 82 -0.34 -12.94 -12.45
CA SER A 82 -1.25 -13.53 -11.47
C SER A 82 -2.39 -14.27 -12.14
N LEU A 83 -2.97 -13.73 -13.21
CA LEU A 83 -4.02 -14.41 -13.97
C LEU A 83 -3.51 -15.68 -14.67
N PHE A 84 -2.28 -15.69 -15.18
CA PHE A 84 -1.70 -16.87 -15.81
C PHE A 84 -1.33 -17.98 -14.80
N ILE A 85 -0.89 -17.61 -13.59
CA ILE A 85 -0.40 -18.55 -12.57
C ILE A 85 -1.51 -19.00 -11.61
N TYR A 86 -2.57 -18.20 -11.45
CA TYR A 86 -3.66 -18.49 -10.54
C TYR A 86 -4.45 -19.72 -10.99
N LYS A 87 -4.21 -20.85 -10.33
CA LYS A 87 -5.09 -22.01 -10.40
C LYS A 87 -6.28 -21.78 -9.47
N PRO A 88 -7.51 -21.63 -9.99
CA PRO A 88 -8.68 -21.53 -9.14
C PRO A 88 -8.84 -22.83 -8.33
N PRO A 89 -9.20 -22.76 -7.04
CA PRO A 89 -9.53 -23.96 -6.28
C PRO A 89 -10.77 -24.64 -6.90
N HIS A 90 -10.75 -25.96 -7.02
CA HIS A 90 -11.94 -26.72 -7.40
C HIS A 90 -13.01 -26.54 -6.31
N THR A 91 -14.14 -25.95 -6.67
CA THR A 91 -15.34 -25.93 -5.83
C THR A 91 -15.87 -27.36 -5.73
N GLY A 92 -15.56 -28.03 -4.63
CA GLY A 92 -15.96 -29.41 -4.40
C GLY A 92 -15.50 -29.92 -3.05
N GLU A 93 -15.99 -29.31 -1.97
CA GLU A 93 -16.53 -30.01 -0.79
C GLU A 93 -17.16 -28.96 0.15
N SER A 94 -18.40 -29.25 0.51
CA SER A 94 -19.27 -28.40 1.32
C SER A 94 -18.73 -28.29 2.75
N GLY A 95 -18.45 -27.06 3.15
CA GLY A 95 -18.21 -26.66 4.53
C GLY A 95 -18.90 -25.32 4.72
N GLU A 96 -20.22 -25.35 4.69
CA GLU A 96 -21.13 -24.26 5.03
C GLU A 96 -20.67 -23.56 6.32
N LEU A 97 -20.20 -22.31 6.21
CA LEU A 97 -20.34 -21.34 7.29
C LEU A 97 -20.62 -19.97 6.66
N ALA A 98 -21.93 -19.67 6.64
CA ALA A 98 -22.68 -18.43 6.51
C ALA A 98 -21.99 -17.12 6.02
N PRO A 99 -22.72 -16.25 5.29
CA PRO A 99 -22.26 -14.91 4.91
C PRO A 99 -21.83 -14.08 6.14
N GLN A 100 -20.60 -13.56 6.12
CA GLN A 100 -20.18 -12.52 7.07
C GLN A 100 -20.79 -11.17 6.63
N PRO A 101 -21.59 -10.49 7.48
CA PRO A 101 -22.21 -9.23 7.10
C PRO A 101 -21.19 -8.08 7.09
N SER A 102 -21.46 -7.10 6.23
CA SER A 102 -20.79 -5.81 6.14
C SER A 102 -20.82 -5.05 7.47
N PRO A 103 -19.72 -4.40 7.91
CA PRO A 103 -19.80 -3.47 9.03
C PRO A 103 -20.32 -2.13 8.51
N SER A 104 -21.61 -1.90 8.67
CA SER A 104 -22.23 -0.58 8.67
C SER A 104 -22.90 -0.35 10.02
N GLU A 105 -22.38 0.65 10.72
CA GLU A 105 -23.08 1.52 11.67
C GLU A 105 -23.49 0.96 13.05
N GLY A 106 -22.98 1.63 14.09
CA GLY A 106 -23.79 1.98 15.26
C GLY A 106 -23.37 1.38 16.60
N GLY A 107 -23.07 2.27 17.55
CA GLY A 107 -23.57 2.12 18.92
C GLY A 107 -22.56 1.75 20.00
N TYR A 108 -22.09 2.78 20.72
CA TYR A 108 -21.71 2.68 22.14
C TYR A 108 -22.85 2.07 22.97
N ALA A 109 -22.58 1.07 23.82
CA ALA A 109 -23.24 0.88 25.13
C ALA A 109 -22.50 -0.14 26.01
N ASN A 110 -22.50 0.16 27.31
CA ASN A 110 -21.66 -0.34 28.40
C ASN A 110 -22.05 -1.72 28.98
N PRO A 111 -21.18 -2.34 29.80
CA PRO A 111 -21.38 -3.67 30.36
C PRO A 111 -22.36 -3.65 31.54
N ALA A 112 -23.42 -4.44 31.44
CA ALA A 112 -24.27 -4.85 32.55
C ALA A 112 -23.51 -5.91 33.37
N LEU A 113 -22.83 -5.47 34.42
CA LEU A 113 -22.58 -6.27 35.61
C LEU A 113 -23.76 -6.00 36.54
N ASP A 114 -24.69 -6.93 36.65
CA ASP A 114 -25.41 -7.21 37.90
C ASP A 114 -26.29 -8.46 37.72
N GLU A 115 -26.40 -9.19 38.82
CA GLU A 115 -27.40 -10.22 39.14
C GLU A 115 -27.14 -11.69 38.73
N ASP A 116 -26.72 -12.43 39.77
CA ASP A 116 -27.27 -13.72 40.21
C ASP A 116 -26.38 -14.97 40.00
N ASP A 117 -25.35 -15.10 40.84
CA ASP A 117 -24.82 -16.42 41.25
C ASP A 117 -25.32 -16.70 42.69
N SER A 118 -26.60 -17.08 42.75
CA SER A 118 -27.25 -17.69 43.90
C SER A 118 -27.67 -19.11 43.50
N LYS A 119 -27.06 -20.11 44.16
CA LYS A 119 -27.22 -21.57 44.00
C LYS A 119 -26.29 -22.13 42.90
N LEU A 120 -25.22 -22.85 43.22
CA LEU A 120 -25.21 -24.10 44.00
C LEU A 120 -23.80 -24.42 44.50
#